data_AF-A0A3M1LQI6-F1
#
_entry.id   AF-A0A3M1LQI6-F1
#
_cell.length_a   1.000
_cell.length_b   1.000
_cell.length_c   1.000
_cell.angle_alpha   90.00
_cell.angle_beta   90.00
_cell.angle_gamma   90.00
#
_symmetry.space_group_name_H-M   'P 1'
#
loop_
_entity.id
_entity.type
_entity.pdbx_description
1 polymer ?
#
loop_
_entity_poly.entity_id
_entity_poly.type
_entity_poly.pdbx_seq_one_letter_code
_entity_poly.pdbx_strand_id
1 'polypeptide(L)'
;MDKRRLHFFWDYDLGEEDLRAILAGDDEERKVWVISRLLNAAPWDEIWSYLTVDDIRAHFPRLRFRSSHLRELWAHALEVWSREGDGEMVLKESRAPYEPNPPPRLRPGILTPLQEVFLTRFFAYAVGKRFFLTGGTALTAFYLYHRLSEDLDLFTLEGGVLDAAQDVALTVSNEMGWEARVERLSPHLLRAVLMDREGGFLRVDFVRETAPQFGEKRSCEGVVVDSLVDIATNKVTAILGRSEAKDFVDLYVLLREIGYDFDSLLGKAEQKDRGLTPFFLAGAMRQVRRIRDLPVMLRPVDWEALVAFYEALADRLLARHRPPSS
;
A
#
# COMPACT_ATOMS: atom_id res chain seq x y z
N MET A 1 19.61 9.63 38.57
CA MET A 1 19.80 9.21 37.16
C MET A 1 18.67 9.83 36.38
N ASP A 2 18.97 10.52 35.29
CA ASP A 2 17.95 11.09 34.41
C ASP A 2 17.13 9.93 33.82
N LYS A 3 15.84 9.82 34.20
CA LYS A 3 14.96 8.77 33.70
C LYS A 3 14.83 9.00 32.20
N ARG A 4 15.42 8.14 31.36
CA ARG A 4 15.11 8.15 29.93
C ARG A 4 13.63 7.85 29.77
N ARG A 5 12.85 8.89 29.50
CA ARG A 5 11.43 8.76 29.17
C ARG A 5 11.31 7.92 27.90
N LEU A 6 10.39 6.96 27.93
CA LEU A 6 10.04 6.20 26.74
C LEU A 6 9.34 7.15 25.77
N HIS A 7 9.78 7.19 24.52
CA HIS A 7 9.27 8.16 23.53
C HIS A 7 7.77 7.98 23.22
N PHE A 8 7.22 6.78 23.48
CA PHE A 8 5.79 6.45 23.38
C PHE A 8 5.00 6.62 24.71
N PHE A 9 5.68 7.00 25.80
CA PHE A 9 5.11 7.47 27.08
C PHE A 9 5.62 8.88 27.41
N TRP A 10 5.53 9.80 26.44
CA TRP A 10 6.03 11.17 26.61
C TRP A 10 5.16 12.00 27.58
N ASP A 11 3.92 11.59 27.83
CA ASP A 11 2.94 12.28 28.67
C ASP A 11 3.05 11.93 30.17
N TYR A 12 3.96 11.02 30.56
CA TYR A 12 4.18 10.61 31.95
C TYR A 12 5.66 10.58 32.31
N ASP A 13 5.96 10.78 33.60
CA ASP A 13 7.30 10.62 34.15
C ASP A 13 7.61 9.15 34.48
N LEU A 14 7.49 8.30 33.46
CA LEU A 14 7.75 6.86 33.54
C LEU A 14 8.96 6.49 32.68
N GLY A 15 9.95 5.87 33.33
CA GLY A 15 11.07 5.22 32.65
C GLY A 15 10.80 3.74 32.41
N GLU A 16 11.76 3.08 31.77
CA GLU A 16 11.70 1.64 31.50
C GLU A 16 11.58 0.80 32.79
N GLU A 17 12.33 1.13 33.84
CA GLU A 17 12.29 0.44 35.12
C GLU A 17 10.90 0.53 35.80
N ASP A 18 10.27 1.70 35.74
CA ASP A 18 8.93 1.90 36.29
C ASP A 18 7.90 1.06 35.53
N LEU A 19 8.02 1.01 34.20
CA LEU A 19 7.12 0.22 33.36
C LEU A 19 7.27 -1.28 33.68
N ARG A 20 8.49 -1.79 33.80
CA ARG A 20 8.75 -3.18 34.20
C ARG A 20 8.23 -3.48 35.61
N ALA A 21 8.41 -2.55 36.55
CA ALA A 21 7.89 -2.69 37.92
C ALA A 21 6.35 -2.73 37.96
N ILE A 22 5.67 -1.93 37.14
CA ILE A 22 4.20 -1.98 37.03
C ILE A 22 3.73 -3.32 36.46
N LEU A 23 4.37 -3.80 35.39
CA LEU A 23 4.01 -5.07 34.75
C LEU A 23 4.27 -6.27 35.68
N ALA A 24 5.28 -6.21 36.55
CA ALA A 24 5.59 -7.25 37.52
C ALA A 24 4.82 -7.14 38.85
N GLY A 25 4.15 -6.02 39.13
CA GLY A 25 3.44 -5.77 40.39
C GLY A 25 2.09 -6.49 40.47
N ASP A 26 1.32 -6.25 41.54
CA ASP A 26 -0.03 -6.83 41.74
C ASP A 26 -1.17 -5.86 41.41
N ASP A 27 -0.84 -4.62 41.04
CA ASP A 27 -1.84 -3.59 40.68
C ASP A 27 -2.38 -3.84 39.26
N GLU A 28 -3.44 -4.64 39.20
CA GLU A 28 -4.11 -5.04 37.96
C GLU A 28 -4.67 -3.86 37.15
N GLU A 29 -5.07 -2.76 37.80
CA GLU A 29 -5.54 -1.58 37.07
C GLU A 29 -4.39 -0.87 36.37
N ARG A 30 -3.25 -0.71 37.05
CA ARG A 30 -2.05 -0.14 36.45
C ARG A 30 -1.48 -1.02 35.33
N LYS A 31 -1.50 -2.34 35.47
CA LYS A 31 -1.13 -3.27 34.39
C LYS A 31 -1.99 -3.06 33.16
N VAL A 32 -3.32 -3.14 33.30
CA VAL A 32 -4.26 -2.94 32.19
C VAL A 32 -4.03 -1.60 31.51
N TRP A 33 -3.76 -0.55 32.28
CA TRP A 33 -3.46 0.77 31.74
C TRP A 33 -2.15 0.81 30.95
N VAL A 34 -1.04 0.27 31.48
CA VAL A 34 0.26 0.20 30.78
C VAL A 34 0.16 -0.65 29.52
N ILE A 35 -0.44 -1.85 29.61
CA ILE A 35 -0.62 -2.74 28.46
C ILE A 35 -1.44 -2.03 27.38
N SER A 36 -2.55 -1.38 27.76
CA SER A 36 -3.35 -0.60 26.81
C SER A 36 -2.51 0.46 26.11
N ARG A 37 -1.68 1.21 26.84
CA ARG A 37 -0.81 2.23 26.24
C ARG A 37 0.22 1.64 25.29
N LEU A 38 0.89 0.55 25.67
CA LEU A 38 1.83 -0.16 24.80
C LEU A 38 1.18 -0.56 23.47
N LEU A 39 0.01 -1.22 23.50
CA LEU A 39 -0.65 -1.69 22.27
C LEU A 39 -1.23 -0.57 21.40
N ASN A 40 -1.37 0.66 21.92
CA ASN A 40 -1.88 1.81 21.16
C ASN A 40 -0.80 2.71 20.57
N ALA A 41 0.41 2.71 21.14
CA ALA A 41 1.41 3.74 20.89
C ALA A 41 2.85 3.23 20.74
N ALA A 42 3.20 2.07 21.31
CA ALA A 42 4.56 1.57 21.20
C ALA A 42 4.84 1.07 19.76
N PRO A 43 6.06 1.24 19.25
CA PRO A 43 6.50 0.57 18.03
C PRO A 43 6.33 -0.94 18.13
N TRP A 44 6.01 -1.60 17.01
CA TRP A 44 5.67 -3.03 16.98
C TRP A 44 6.72 -3.91 17.66
N ASP A 45 8.00 -3.71 17.35
CA ASP A 45 9.10 -4.52 17.90
C ASP A 45 9.33 -4.25 19.40
N GLU A 46 8.98 -3.05 19.89
CA GLU A 46 9.15 -2.68 21.28
C GLU A 46 8.07 -3.25 22.19
N ILE A 47 6.87 -3.53 21.67
CA ILE A 47 5.80 -4.20 22.44
C ILE A 47 6.33 -5.49 23.08
N TRP A 48 7.09 -6.26 22.31
CA TRP A 48 7.59 -7.58 22.71
C TRP A 48 8.80 -7.54 23.65
N SER A 49 9.36 -6.35 23.89
CA SER A 49 10.38 -6.16 24.95
C SER A 49 9.77 -6.13 26.36
N TYR A 50 8.44 -6.00 26.44
CA TYR A 50 7.69 -5.81 27.69
C TYR A 50 6.56 -6.82 27.88
N LEU A 51 5.97 -7.31 26.80
CA LEU A 51 4.77 -8.15 26.85
C LEU A 51 4.98 -9.44 26.06
N THR A 52 4.36 -10.50 26.56
CA THR A 52 4.11 -11.72 25.81
C THR A 52 2.69 -11.72 25.23
N VAL A 53 2.41 -12.63 24.30
CA VAL A 53 1.05 -12.86 23.79
C VAL A 53 0.09 -13.25 24.94
N ASP A 54 0.59 -13.98 25.94
CA ASP A 54 -0.20 -14.41 27.09
C ASP A 54 -0.55 -13.26 28.02
N ASP A 55 0.37 -12.31 28.24
CA ASP A 55 0.09 -11.08 28.99
C ASP A 55 -1.06 -10.30 28.35
N ILE A 56 -1.01 -10.14 27.02
CA ILE A 56 -2.06 -9.45 26.27
C ILE A 56 -3.38 -10.22 26.39
N ARG A 57 -3.36 -11.54 26.20
CA ARG A 57 -4.55 -12.39 26.24
C ARG A 57 -5.23 -12.36 27.61
N ALA A 58 -4.47 -12.46 28.70
CA ALA A 58 -4.99 -12.45 30.06
C ALA A 58 -5.75 -11.16 30.40
N HIS A 59 -5.31 -10.02 29.84
CA HIS A 59 -5.89 -8.71 30.14
C HIS A 59 -6.86 -8.20 29.06
N PHE A 60 -6.93 -8.85 27.90
CA PHE A 60 -7.65 -8.37 26.69
C PHE A 60 -9.09 -7.87 26.93
N PRO A 61 -9.93 -8.53 27.76
CA PRO A 61 -11.29 -8.04 28.04
C PRO A 61 -11.32 -6.63 28.62
N ARG A 62 -10.29 -6.23 29.37
CA ARG A 62 -10.17 -4.94 30.07
C ARG A 62 -9.33 -3.90 29.30
N LEU A 63 -8.57 -4.32 28.29
CA LEU A 63 -7.71 -3.42 27.52
C LEU A 63 -8.52 -2.41 26.72
N ARG A 64 -8.04 -1.16 26.73
CA ARG A 64 -8.61 -0.05 25.96
C ARG A 64 -7.82 0.15 24.68
N PHE A 65 -8.53 0.27 23.56
CA PHE A 65 -7.94 0.56 22.26
C PHE A 65 -8.46 1.90 21.74
N ARG A 66 -7.62 2.62 20.99
CA ARG A 66 -7.94 3.91 20.36
C ARG A 66 -9.04 3.81 19.31
N SER A 67 -9.30 2.60 18.79
CA SER A 67 -10.40 2.34 17.86
C SER A 67 -10.92 0.92 18.01
N SER A 68 -12.19 0.72 17.63
CA SER A 68 -12.81 -0.62 17.54
C SER A 68 -12.08 -1.51 16.54
N HIS A 69 -11.66 -0.95 15.40
CA HIS A 69 -10.91 -1.69 14.38
C HIS A 69 -9.58 -2.23 14.90
N LEU A 70 -8.84 -1.47 15.70
CA LEU A 70 -7.60 -1.96 16.31
C LEU A 70 -7.88 -3.08 17.31
N ARG A 71 -8.96 -2.98 18.09
CA ARG A 71 -9.40 -4.06 18.99
C ARG A 71 -9.78 -5.32 18.21
N GLU A 72 -10.52 -5.20 17.12
CA GLU A 72 -10.88 -6.31 16.23
C GLU A 72 -9.65 -7.00 15.66
N LEU A 73 -8.65 -6.23 15.21
CA LEU A 73 -7.40 -6.77 14.68
C LEU A 73 -6.62 -7.53 15.77
N TRP A 74 -6.48 -6.98 16.98
CA TRP A 74 -5.84 -7.68 18.08
C TRP A 74 -6.61 -8.94 18.49
N ALA A 75 -7.94 -8.89 18.57
CA ALA A 75 -8.76 -10.06 18.86
C ALA A 75 -8.50 -11.18 17.83
N HIS A 76 -8.49 -10.82 16.54
CA HIS A 76 -8.23 -11.75 15.45
C HIS A 76 -6.80 -12.31 15.50
N ALA A 77 -5.80 -11.47 15.75
CA ALA A 77 -4.41 -11.90 15.87
C ALA A 77 -4.20 -12.88 17.04
N LEU A 78 -4.81 -12.60 18.20
CA LEU A 78 -4.76 -13.51 19.36
C LEU A 78 -5.40 -14.87 19.08
N GLU A 79 -6.47 -14.90 18.27
CA GLU A 79 -7.11 -16.13 17.79
C GLU A 79 -6.20 -16.88 16.81
N VAL A 80 -5.59 -16.19 15.85
CA VAL A 80 -4.65 -16.83 14.91
C VAL A 80 -3.45 -17.41 15.66
N TRP A 81 -2.88 -16.68 16.61
CA TRP A 81 -1.74 -17.14 17.40
C TRP A 81 -2.07 -18.18 18.47
N SER A 82 -3.35 -18.48 18.74
CA SER A 82 -3.74 -19.58 19.63
C SER A 82 -3.88 -20.93 18.89
N ARG A 83 -3.93 -20.92 17.56
CA ARG A 83 -4.00 -22.15 16.75
C ARG A 83 -2.65 -22.86 16.80
N GLU A 84 -2.62 -24.15 17.16
CA GLU A 84 -1.42 -24.99 17.10
C GLU A 84 -1.15 -25.41 15.64
N GLY A 85 0.09 -25.27 15.19
CA GLY A 85 0.55 -25.69 13.86
C GLY A 85 1.05 -24.53 13.00
N ASP A 86 2.22 -24.71 12.39
CA ASP A 86 2.73 -23.82 11.36
C ASP A 86 1.75 -23.86 10.19
N GLY A 87 0.87 -22.86 10.13
CA GLY A 87 -0.09 -22.68 9.07
C GLY A 87 0.63 -22.37 7.77
N GLU A 88 1.31 -23.35 7.18
CA GLU A 88 1.69 -23.36 5.78
C GLU A 88 0.40 -23.49 4.96
N MET A 89 -0.39 -22.42 4.95
CA MET A 89 -1.32 -22.20 3.85
C MET A 89 -0.47 -21.93 2.63
N VAL A 90 -0.20 -23.01 1.89
CA VAL A 90 0.22 -22.94 0.49
C VAL A 90 -0.95 -22.29 -0.24
N LEU A 91 -0.94 -20.96 -0.31
CA LEU A 91 -1.65 -20.27 -1.38
C LEU A 91 -1.20 -21.00 -2.64
N LYS A 92 -2.13 -21.52 -3.45
CA LYS A 92 -1.80 -22.11 -4.75
C LYS A 92 -1.17 -21.00 -5.59
N GLU A 93 0.11 -20.79 -5.40
CA GLU A 93 1.00 -20.01 -6.23
C GLU A 93 0.96 -20.71 -7.58
N SER A 94 0.60 -19.95 -8.61
CA SER A 94 0.61 -20.45 -9.97
C SER A 94 2.01 -20.97 -10.28
N ARG A 95 2.14 -22.29 -10.43
CA ARG A 95 3.39 -22.98 -10.80
C ARG A 95 3.75 -22.80 -12.29
N ALA A 96 3.20 -21.81 -12.97
CA ALA A 96 3.62 -21.51 -14.34
C ALA A 96 5.03 -20.89 -14.30
N PRO A 97 5.98 -21.37 -15.12
CA PRO A 97 7.29 -20.74 -15.24
C PRO A 97 7.07 -19.32 -15.79
N TYR A 98 7.20 -18.33 -14.92
CA TYR A 98 6.97 -16.92 -15.21
C TYR A 98 8.30 -16.18 -15.31
N GLU A 99 8.42 -15.26 -16.28
CA GLU A 99 9.48 -14.27 -16.30
C GLU A 99 9.11 -13.13 -15.36
N PRO A 100 9.76 -12.98 -14.19
CA PRO A 100 9.55 -11.81 -13.35
C PRO A 100 9.79 -10.54 -14.17
N ASN A 101 8.80 -9.64 -14.18
CA ASN A 101 8.87 -8.34 -14.84
C ASN A 101 8.89 -8.39 -16.39
N PRO A 102 7.81 -8.87 -17.05
CA PRO A 102 7.68 -8.84 -18.49
C PRO A 102 7.75 -7.39 -19.00
N PRO A 103 8.19 -7.17 -20.26
CA PRO A 103 8.14 -5.84 -20.84
C PRO A 103 6.69 -5.34 -20.96
N PRO A 104 6.45 -4.03 -20.76
CA PRO A 104 5.14 -3.44 -20.98
C PRO A 104 4.72 -3.58 -22.45
N ARG A 105 3.42 -3.84 -22.67
CA ARG A 105 2.81 -3.87 -24.00
C ARG A 105 1.48 -3.13 -23.96
N LEU A 106 1.42 -1.96 -24.61
CA LEU A 106 0.19 -1.20 -24.72
C LEU A 106 -0.87 -2.03 -25.43
N ARG A 107 -2.03 -2.20 -24.80
CA ARG A 107 -3.17 -2.85 -25.43
C ARG A 107 -4.18 -1.79 -25.91
N PRO A 108 -4.51 -1.78 -27.21
CA PRO A 108 -5.46 -0.80 -27.76
C PRO A 108 -6.81 -0.83 -27.04
N GLY A 109 -7.42 0.35 -26.89
CA GLY A 109 -8.76 0.52 -26.34
C GLY A 109 -8.87 0.50 -24.80
N ILE A 110 -7.75 0.51 -24.06
CA ILE A 110 -7.79 0.73 -22.59
C ILE A 110 -7.71 2.18 -22.21
N LEU A 111 -6.71 2.87 -22.77
CA LEU A 111 -6.55 4.28 -22.51
C LEU A 111 -7.74 5.01 -23.13
N THR A 112 -8.28 5.97 -22.40
CA THR A 112 -9.23 6.90 -22.99
C THR A 112 -8.52 7.75 -24.06
N PRO A 113 -9.23 8.31 -25.05
CA PRO A 113 -8.62 9.19 -26.04
C PRO A 113 -7.84 10.36 -25.40
N LEU A 114 -8.37 10.92 -24.31
CA LEU A 114 -7.74 12.00 -23.56
C LEU A 114 -6.42 11.55 -22.91
N GLN A 115 -6.38 10.36 -22.30
CA GLN A 115 -5.16 9.78 -21.73
C GLN A 115 -4.11 9.49 -22.80
N GLU A 116 -4.51 8.89 -23.92
CA GLU A 116 -3.61 8.55 -25.02
C GLU A 116 -2.95 9.81 -25.60
N VAL A 117 -3.75 10.82 -25.96
CA VAL A 117 -3.23 12.08 -26.49
C VAL A 117 -2.32 12.77 -25.48
N PHE A 118 -2.72 12.86 -24.21
CA PHE A 118 -1.90 13.50 -23.19
C PHE A 118 -0.56 12.79 -23.02
N LEU A 119 -0.55 11.46 -22.88
CA LEU A 119 0.67 10.68 -22.73
C LEU A 119 1.59 10.84 -23.95
N THR A 120 1.06 10.71 -25.17
CA THR A 120 1.85 10.88 -26.39
C THR A 120 2.51 12.26 -26.45
N ARG A 121 1.76 13.33 -26.14
CA ARG A 121 2.25 14.71 -26.21
C ARG A 121 3.23 15.01 -25.07
N PHE A 122 2.86 14.70 -23.82
CA PHE A 122 3.70 14.96 -22.66
C PHE A 122 5.07 14.28 -22.79
N PHE A 123 5.09 13.00 -23.17
CA PHE A 123 6.33 12.26 -23.37
C PHE A 123 7.11 12.67 -24.63
N ALA A 124 6.56 13.49 -25.53
CA ALA A 124 7.32 14.06 -26.64
C ALA A 124 8.27 15.19 -26.19
N TYR A 125 8.00 15.85 -25.05
CA TYR A 125 8.89 16.86 -24.47
C TYR A 125 10.04 16.21 -23.70
N ALA A 126 11.20 16.89 -23.67
CA ALA A 126 12.37 16.45 -22.90
C ALA A 126 12.05 16.27 -21.40
N VAL A 127 11.21 17.15 -20.84
CA VAL A 127 10.73 17.02 -19.45
C VAL A 127 9.95 15.72 -19.26
N GLY A 128 9.07 15.35 -20.19
CA GLY A 128 8.27 14.13 -20.06
C GLY A 128 9.11 12.86 -20.04
N LYS A 129 10.27 12.84 -20.70
CA LYS A 129 11.23 11.72 -20.64
C LYS A 129 11.90 11.52 -19.27
N ARG A 130 11.75 12.47 -18.34
CA ARG A 130 12.20 12.39 -16.94
C ARG A 130 11.15 11.78 -16.01
N PHE A 131 9.98 11.43 -16.56
CA PHE A 131 8.89 10.78 -15.85
C PHE A 131 8.69 9.37 -16.38
N PHE A 132 7.92 8.58 -15.62
CA PHE A 132 7.44 7.28 -16.02
C PHE A 132 6.00 7.08 -15.55
N LEU A 133 5.19 6.43 -16.37
CA LEU A 133 3.82 6.06 -16.05
C LEU A 133 3.82 4.85 -15.11
N THR A 134 3.17 4.98 -13.96
CA THR A 134 3.02 3.91 -12.96
C THR A 134 1.54 3.74 -12.56
N GLY A 135 1.30 3.07 -11.44
CA GLY A 135 -0.01 2.99 -10.83
C GLY A 135 -1.03 2.15 -11.60
N GLY A 136 -2.31 2.45 -11.39
CA GLY A 136 -3.41 1.65 -11.93
C GLY A 136 -3.48 1.64 -13.46
N THR A 137 -3.14 2.77 -14.07
CA THR A 137 -3.24 2.95 -15.52
C THR A 137 -2.09 2.28 -16.26
N ALA A 138 -0.85 2.37 -15.74
CA ALA A 138 0.24 1.52 -16.22
C ALA A 138 -0.14 0.03 -16.14
N LEU A 139 -0.65 -0.39 -14.98
CA LEU A 139 -0.98 -1.79 -14.73
C LEU A 139 -2.02 -2.33 -15.72
N THR A 140 -3.11 -1.60 -15.93
CA THR A 140 -4.19 -2.11 -16.78
C THR A 140 -3.91 -1.94 -18.28
N ALA A 141 -3.30 -0.82 -18.71
CA ALA A 141 -3.08 -0.56 -20.13
C ALA A 141 -1.88 -1.31 -20.71
N PHE A 142 -0.85 -1.61 -19.89
CA PHE A 142 0.40 -2.18 -20.38
C PHE A 142 0.69 -3.60 -19.90
N TYR A 143 -0.06 -4.13 -18.92
CA TYR A 143 0.22 -5.45 -18.33
C TYR A 143 -1.01 -6.36 -18.24
N LEU A 144 -2.07 -5.94 -17.54
CA LEU A 144 -3.12 -6.86 -17.07
C LEU A 144 -4.45 -6.80 -17.82
N TYR A 145 -4.85 -5.64 -18.33
CA TYR A 145 -6.14 -5.45 -19.04
C TYR A 145 -7.37 -5.97 -18.25
N HIS A 146 -7.38 -5.84 -16.93
CA HIS A 146 -8.39 -6.47 -16.08
C HIS A 146 -9.51 -5.53 -15.64
N ARG A 147 -9.28 -4.21 -15.66
CA ARG A 147 -10.25 -3.17 -15.30
C ARG A 147 -9.97 -1.84 -16.00
N LEU A 148 -10.91 -0.90 -16.00
CA LEU A 148 -10.63 0.48 -16.40
C LEU A 148 -9.92 1.26 -15.28
N SER A 149 -9.17 2.29 -15.68
CA SER A 149 -8.46 3.22 -14.79
C SER A 149 -8.55 4.63 -15.36
N GLU A 150 -8.92 5.59 -14.51
CA GLU A 150 -9.32 6.93 -14.94
C GLU A 150 -8.18 7.97 -14.82
N ASP A 151 -7.30 7.79 -13.84
CA ASP A 151 -6.21 8.72 -13.52
C ASP A 151 -4.92 8.41 -14.29
N LEU A 152 -4.00 9.37 -14.36
CA LEU A 152 -2.60 9.10 -14.73
C LEU A 152 -1.67 9.41 -13.56
N ASP A 153 -0.83 8.44 -13.22
CA ASP A 153 0.23 8.57 -12.22
C ASP A 153 1.59 8.65 -12.95
N LEU A 154 2.17 9.85 -13.04
CA LEU A 154 3.46 10.11 -13.68
C LEU A 154 4.52 10.40 -12.62
N PHE A 155 5.37 9.42 -12.35
CA PHE A 155 6.35 9.53 -11.28
C PHE A 155 7.72 9.94 -11.84
N THR A 156 8.54 10.57 -11.02
CA THR A 156 9.94 10.90 -11.32
C THR A 156 10.81 10.67 -10.10
N LEU A 157 12.06 10.26 -10.31
CA LEU A 157 13.06 10.15 -9.24
C LEU A 157 13.83 11.48 -9.05
N GLU A 158 13.64 12.43 -9.96
CA GLU A 158 14.40 13.67 -10.01
C GLU A 158 13.71 14.77 -9.19
N GLY A 159 14.48 15.49 -8.37
CA GLY A 159 13.98 16.66 -7.66
C GLY A 159 13.91 17.90 -8.54
N GLY A 160 12.96 18.79 -8.27
CA GLY A 160 12.90 20.12 -8.92
C GLY A 160 12.39 20.10 -10.36
N VAL A 161 11.62 19.07 -10.76
CA VAL A 161 11.13 18.91 -12.14
C VAL A 161 9.62 19.11 -12.28
N LEU A 162 8.90 19.25 -11.16
CA LEU A 162 7.44 19.34 -11.16
C LEU A 162 6.94 20.69 -11.72
N ASP A 163 7.65 21.79 -11.49
CA ASP A 163 7.30 23.10 -12.10
C ASP A 163 7.41 23.02 -13.63
N ALA A 164 8.48 22.41 -14.15
CA ALA A 164 8.64 22.20 -15.59
C ALA A 164 7.57 21.22 -16.14
N ALA A 165 7.14 20.24 -15.35
CA ALA A 165 6.05 19.33 -15.75
C ALA A 165 4.70 20.06 -15.80
N GLN A 166 4.45 21.00 -14.89
CA GLN A 166 3.29 21.88 -14.93
C GLN A 166 3.29 22.69 -16.25
N ASP A 167 4.40 23.34 -16.58
CA ASP A 167 4.51 24.14 -17.81
C ASP A 167 4.21 23.30 -19.06
N VAL A 168 4.74 22.07 -19.13
CA VAL A 168 4.46 21.15 -20.24
C VAL A 168 3.00 20.72 -20.24
N ALA A 169 2.41 20.37 -19.09
CA ALA A 169 1.01 19.97 -19.03
C ALA A 169 0.06 21.11 -19.48
N LEU A 170 0.34 22.35 -19.08
CA LEU A 170 -0.38 23.54 -19.53
C LEU A 170 -0.19 23.79 -21.02
N THR A 171 1.04 23.63 -21.54
CA THR A 171 1.35 23.78 -22.96
C THR A 171 0.58 22.77 -23.80
N VAL A 172 0.64 21.48 -23.44
CA VAL A 172 -0.12 20.41 -24.11
C VAL A 172 -1.61 20.71 -24.09
N SER A 173 -2.14 21.17 -22.96
CA SER A 173 -3.56 21.50 -22.84
C SER A 173 -3.96 22.66 -23.77
N ASN A 174 -3.15 23.72 -23.84
CA ASN A 174 -3.37 24.84 -24.74
C ASN A 174 -3.32 24.42 -26.22
N GLU A 175 -2.33 23.59 -26.60
CA GLU A 175 -2.21 23.06 -27.97
C GLU A 175 -3.42 22.22 -28.37
N MET A 176 -3.99 21.46 -27.43
CA MET A 176 -5.17 20.63 -27.64
C MET A 176 -6.48 21.40 -27.46
N GLY A 177 -6.43 22.66 -27.04
CA GLY A 177 -7.61 23.48 -26.76
C GLY A 177 -8.43 22.99 -25.55
N TRP A 178 -7.77 22.35 -24.59
CA TRP A 178 -8.31 21.86 -23.32
C TRP A 178 -8.20 22.91 -22.22
N GLU A 179 -9.11 22.87 -21.25
CA GLU A 179 -8.95 23.60 -20.00
C GLU A 179 -8.01 22.80 -19.07
N ALA A 180 -7.08 23.50 -18.41
CA ALA A 180 -6.19 22.88 -17.43
C ALA A 180 -6.24 23.65 -16.11
N ARG A 181 -6.46 22.91 -15.02
CA ARG A 181 -6.49 23.44 -13.66
C ARG A 181 -5.48 22.70 -12.80
N VAL A 182 -4.58 23.45 -12.19
CA VAL A 182 -3.65 22.93 -11.17
C VAL A 182 -4.36 22.94 -9.83
N GLU A 183 -4.59 21.77 -9.25
CA GLU A 183 -5.27 21.65 -7.95
C GLU A 183 -4.29 21.75 -6.79
N ARG A 184 -3.06 21.28 -6.99
CA ARG A 184 -2.00 21.27 -5.98
C ARG A 184 -0.65 21.28 -6.67
N LEU A 185 0.26 22.06 -6.11
CA LEU A 185 1.68 22.04 -6.44
C LEU A 185 2.49 22.12 -5.15
N SER A 186 3.48 21.24 -5.03
CA SER A 186 4.42 21.14 -3.92
C SER A 186 5.69 20.45 -4.41
N PRO A 187 6.79 20.44 -3.62
CA PRO A 187 8.03 19.77 -4.02
C PRO A 187 7.91 18.26 -4.29
N HIS A 188 6.82 17.62 -3.85
CA HIS A 188 6.61 16.17 -3.96
C HIS A 188 5.41 15.77 -4.83
N LEU A 189 4.48 16.69 -5.09
CA LEU A 189 3.24 16.42 -5.79
C LEU A 189 2.79 17.65 -6.57
N LEU A 190 2.56 17.45 -7.87
CA LEU A 190 1.73 18.29 -8.72
C LEU A 190 0.50 17.48 -9.11
N ARG A 191 -0.70 18.01 -8.85
CA ARG A 191 -1.97 17.46 -9.33
C ARG A 191 -2.61 18.45 -10.29
N ALA A 192 -2.86 18.00 -11.51
CA ALA A 192 -3.54 18.75 -12.54
C ALA A 192 -4.81 18.01 -13.01
N VAL A 193 -5.83 18.77 -13.38
CA VAL A 193 -7.05 18.28 -14.02
C VAL A 193 -7.16 18.94 -15.38
N LEU A 194 -7.28 18.12 -16.42
CA LEU A 194 -7.42 18.53 -17.80
C LEU A 194 -8.84 18.20 -18.26
N MET A 195 -9.47 19.11 -19.00
CA MET A 195 -10.83 18.93 -19.51
C MET A 195 -10.87 19.27 -20.99
N ASP A 196 -11.35 18.33 -21.80
CA ASP A 196 -11.57 18.58 -23.22
C ASP A 196 -12.90 19.31 -23.47
N ARG A 197 -13.15 19.69 -24.73
CA ARG A 197 -14.36 20.42 -25.13
C ARG A 197 -15.61 19.56 -25.17
N GLU A 198 -15.47 18.24 -25.12
CA GLU A 198 -16.55 17.25 -25.16
C GLU A 198 -16.99 16.83 -23.75
N GLY A 199 -16.35 17.39 -22.71
CA GLY A 199 -16.65 17.10 -21.31
C GLY A 199 -15.86 15.91 -20.74
N GLY A 200 -14.91 15.36 -21.49
CA GLY A 200 -13.92 14.42 -20.98
C GLY A 200 -13.01 15.11 -19.97
N PHE A 201 -12.70 14.42 -18.87
CA PHE A 201 -11.80 14.92 -17.83
C PHE A 201 -10.69 13.91 -17.57
N LEU A 202 -9.52 14.42 -17.22
CA LEU A 202 -8.34 13.62 -16.90
C LEU A 202 -7.61 14.25 -15.72
N ARG A 203 -7.50 13.49 -14.63
CA ARG A 203 -6.62 13.85 -13.52
C ARG A 203 -5.24 13.23 -13.74
N VAL A 204 -4.21 14.06 -13.59
CA VAL A 204 -2.80 13.67 -13.70
C VAL A 204 -2.08 14.05 -12.42
N ASP A 205 -1.52 13.05 -11.77
CA ASP A 205 -0.64 13.20 -10.61
C ASP A 205 0.81 13.03 -11.03
N PHE A 206 1.60 14.08 -10.84
CA PHE A 206 3.03 14.05 -10.98
C PHE A 206 3.67 13.95 -9.60
N VAL A 207 4.39 12.86 -9.36
CA VAL A 207 4.92 12.56 -8.02
C VAL A 207 6.43 12.45 -8.07
N ARG A 208 7.12 13.14 -7.16
CA ARG A 208 8.53 12.89 -6.88
C ARG A 208 8.63 11.68 -5.96
N GLU A 209 9.03 10.55 -6.52
CA GLU A 209 9.27 9.31 -5.82
C GLU A 209 10.67 9.29 -5.21
N THR A 210 10.75 8.89 -3.94
CA THR A 210 12.00 8.75 -3.18
C THR A 210 12.21 7.34 -2.67
N ALA A 211 11.21 6.47 -2.81
CA ALA A 211 11.30 5.07 -2.40
C ALA A 211 12.23 4.26 -3.34
N PRO A 212 12.87 3.19 -2.83
CA PRO A 212 13.68 2.28 -3.64
C PRO A 212 12.93 1.75 -4.86
N GLN A 213 13.66 1.49 -5.94
CA GLN A 213 13.11 0.93 -7.20
C GLN A 213 13.67 -0.49 -7.40
N PHE A 214 12.86 -1.41 -7.92
CA PHE A 214 13.20 -2.83 -7.98
C PHE A 214 13.27 -3.41 -9.38
N GLY A 215 12.71 -2.71 -10.38
CA GLY A 215 12.77 -3.13 -11.77
C GLY A 215 13.10 -1.99 -12.73
N GLU A 216 13.52 -2.38 -13.93
CA GLU A 216 13.83 -1.42 -14.99
C GLU A 216 12.54 -0.87 -15.62
N LYS A 217 12.52 0.45 -15.77
CA LYS A 217 11.49 1.17 -16.55
C LYS A 217 11.77 0.98 -18.03
N ARG A 218 10.73 0.79 -18.83
CA ARG A 218 10.86 0.52 -20.27
C ARG A 218 10.00 1.46 -21.10
N SER A 219 10.54 1.90 -22.23
CA SER A 219 9.77 2.66 -23.21
C SER A 219 8.86 1.72 -24.00
N CYS A 220 7.58 2.05 -24.12
CA CYS A 220 6.58 1.37 -24.93
C CYS A 220 5.76 2.44 -25.66
N GLU A 221 5.76 2.43 -26.99
CA GLU A 221 5.05 3.43 -27.81
C GLU A 221 5.38 4.90 -27.41
N GLY A 222 6.64 5.16 -27.05
CA GLY A 222 7.13 6.49 -26.66
C GLY A 222 6.85 6.89 -25.21
N VAL A 223 6.07 6.11 -24.46
CA VAL A 223 5.80 6.30 -23.02
C VAL A 223 6.79 5.48 -22.21
N VAL A 224 7.45 6.09 -21.23
CA VAL A 224 8.27 5.34 -20.26
C VAL A 224 7.32 4.75 -19.22
N VAL A 225 7.30 3.43 -19.07
CA VAL A 225 6.39 2.71 -18.16
C VAL A 225 7.17 2.07 -17.03
N ASP A 226 6.61 2.12 -15.83
CA ASP A 226 7.19 1.52 -14.64
C ASP A 226 7.27 -0.01 -14.73
N SER A 227 8.17 -0.58 -13.96
CA SER A 227 8.32 -2.03 -13.87
C SER A 227 7.11 -2.66 -13.19
N LEU A 228 6.72 -3.85 -13.62
CA LEU A 228 5.59 -4.55 -13.01
C LEU A 228 5.86 -4.89 -11.53
N VAL A 229 7.12 -5.14 -11.17
CA VAL A 229 7.51 -5.42 -9.78
C VAL A 229 7.38 -4.18 -8.90
N ASP A 230 7.72 -2.98 -9.40
CA ASP A 230 7.54 -1.74 -8.66
C ASP A 230 6.06 -1.40 -8.47
N ILE A 231 5.25 -1.57 -9.52
CA ILE A 231 3.79 -1.41 -9.46
C ILE A 231 3.21 -2.39 -8.44
N ALA A 232 3.58 -3.67 -8.50
CA ALA A 232 3.08 -4.71 -7.59
C ALA A 232 3.47 -4.42 -6.14
N THR A 233 4.70 -3.99 -5.89
CA THR A 233 5.17 -3.59 -4.56
C THR A 233 4.38 -2.39 -4.04
N ASN A 234 4.11 -1.40 -4.89
CA ASN A 234 3.31 -0.23 -4.55
C ASN A 234 1.85 -0.59 -4.24
N LYS A 235 1.32 -1.71 -4.74
CA LYS A 235 -0.01 -2.20 -4.35
C LYS A 235 -0.04 -2.75 -2.92
N VAL A 236 1.03 -3.37 -2.46
CA VAL A 236 1.15 -3.81 -1.06
C VAL A 236 1.11 -2.61 -0.12
N THR A 237 1.90 -1.56 -0.40
CA THR A 237 1.90 -0.33 0.41
C THR A 237 0.58 0.44 0.31
N ALA A 238 -0.06 0.47 -0.87
CA ALA A 238 -1.36 1.12 -1.05
C ALA A 238 -2.49 0.45 -0.25
N ILE A 239 -2.48 -0.89 -0.13
CA ILE A 239 -3.46 -1.60 0.72
C ILE A 239 -3.34 -1.14 2.16
N LEU A 240 -2.13 -1.03 2.71
CA LEU A 240 -1.91 -0.50 4.06
C LEU A 240 -2.37 0.96 4.18
N GLY A 241 -2.01 1.81 3.22
CA GLY A 241 -2.22 3.25 3.32
C GLY A 241 -3.66 3.72 3.12
N ARG A 242 -4.43 3.08 2.22
CA ARG A 242 -5.78 3.55 1.85
C ARG A 242 -6.85 2.47 1.69
N SER A 243 -6.45 1.22 1.46
CA SER A 243 -7.39 0.09 1.32
C SER A 243 -8.52 0.33 0.28
N GLU A 244 -8.20 0.93 -0.88
CA GLU A 244 -9.18 1.15 -1.95
C GLU A 244 -9.47 -0.13 -2.74
N ALA A 245 -10.71 -0.28 -3.23
CA ALA A 245 -11.17 -1.47 -3.97
C ALA A 245 -10.25 -1.89 -5.12
N LYS A 246 -9.75 -0.92 -5.89
CA LYS A 246 -8.84 -1.16 -7.01
C LYS A 246 -7.52 -1.78 -6.58
N ASP A 247 -6.98 -1.45 -5.40
CA ASP A 247 -5.70 -2.01 -4.95
C ASP A 247 -5.81 -3.48 -4.55
N PHE A 248 -6.95 -3.88 -3.98
CA PHE A 248 -7.25 -5.29 -3.71
C PHE A 248 -7.40 -6.10 -4.99
N VAL A 249 -8.15 -5.58 -5.96
CA VAL A 249 -8.29 -6.26 -7.25
C VAL A 249 -6.94 -6.38 -7.97
N ASP A 250 -6.17 -5.29 -8.00
CA ASP A 250 -4.87 -5.24 -8.67
C ASP A 250 -3.88 -6.25 -8.05
N LEU A 251 -3.71 -6.24 -6.73
CA LEU A 251 -2.80 -7.18 -6.06
C LEU A 251 -3.31 -8.62 -6.14
N TYR A 252 -4.62 -8.87 -6.05
CA TYR A 252 -5.18 -10.20 -6.25
C TYR A 252 -4.78 -10.80 -7.60
N VAL A 253 -4.96 -10.05 -8.70
CA VAL A 253 -4.60 -10.51 -10.04
C VAL A 253 -3.08 -10.72 -10.17
N LEU A 254 -2.26 -9.81 -9.61
CA LEU A 254 -0.80 -9.94 -9.58
C LEU A 254 -0.33 -11.21 -8.87
N LEU A 255 -0.96 -11.58 -7.75
CA LEU A 255 -0.59 -12.78 -7.00
C LEU A 255 -1.13 -14.06 -7.64
N ARG A 256 -2.38 -14.04 -8.15
CA ARG A 256 -3.09 -15.23 -8.62
C ARG A 256 -2.79 -15.60 -10.06
N GLU A 257 -2.78 -14.61 -10.95
CA GLU A 257 -2.68 -14.85 -12.39
C GLU A 257 -1.24 -14.67 -12.88
N ILE A 258 -0.57 -13.62 -12.40
CA ILE A 258 0.83 -13.38 -12.77
C ILE A 258 1.79 -14.27 -11.96
N GLY A 259 1.43 -14.60 -10.72
CA GLY A 259 2.21 -15.51 -9.89
C GLY A 259 3.35 -14.81 -9.14
N TYR A 260 3.21 -13.53 -8.80
CA TYR A 260 4.13 -12.91 -7.84
C TYR A 260 4.07 -13.63 -6.49
N ASP A 261 5.24 -13.92 -5.94
CA ASP A 261 5.35 -14.34 -4.54
C ASP A 261 5.08 -13.15 -3.62
N PHE A 262 4.14 -13.34 -2.69
CA PHE A 262 3.73 -12.29 -1.77
C PHE A 262 4.85 -11.91 -0.80
N ASP A 263 5.62 -12.87 -0.28
CA ASP A 263 6.68 -12.57 0.69
C ASP A 263 7.80 -11.75 0.05
N SER A 264 8.13 -12.05 -1.21
CA SER A 264 9.06 -11.26 -2.03
C SER A 264 8.58 -9.83 -2.27
N LEU A 265 7.27 -9.60 -2.45
CA LEU A 265 6.70 -8.25 -2.56
C LEU A 265 6.67 -7.55 -1.20
N LEU A 266 6.35 -8.29 -0.12
CA LEU A 266 6.34 -7.76 1.24
C LEU A 266 7.72 -7.22 1.65
N GLY A 267 8.79 -8.00 1.47
CA GLY A 267 10.15 -7.55 1.81
C GLY A 267 10.63 -6.34 0.99
N LYS A 268 10.07 -6.12 -0.21
CA LYS A 268 10.29 -4.90 -1.01
C LYS A 268 9.45 -3.73 -0.49
N ALA A 269 8.21 -4.00 -0.09
CA ALA A 269 7.30 -3.00 0.45
C ALA A 269 7.82 -2.44 1.80
N GLU A 270 8.40 -3.29 2.65
CA GLU A 270 9.05 -2.88 3.91
C GLU A 270 10.26 -1.96 3.69
N GLN A 271 10.97 -2.12 2.57
CA GLN A 271 12.04 -1.19 2.17
C GLN A 271 11.51 0.16 1.69
N LYS A 272 10.31 0.20 1.10
CA LYS A 272 9.66 1.44 0.64
C LYS A 272 8.99 2.20 1.78
N ASP A 273 8.34 1.48 2.69
CA ASP A 273 7.62 2.03 3.83
C ASP A 273 8.09 1.38 5.13
N ARG A 274 8.94 2.09 5.88
CA ARG A 274 9.46 1.62 7.18
C ARG A 274 8.37 1.56 8.27
N GLY A 275 7.20 2.15 8.03
CA GLY A 275 6.03 2.04 8.89
C GLY A 275 5.16 0.82 8.60
N LEU A 276 5.44 0.09 7.51
CA LEU A 276 4.73 -1.15 7.19
C LEU A 276 5.12 -2.22 8.19
N THR A 277 4.13 -2.71 8.93
CA THR A 277 4.29 -3.91 9.76
C THR A 277 3.32 -5.01 9.29
N PRO A 278 3.74 -6.29 9.31
CA PRO A 278 2.87 -7.41 8.97
C PRO A 278 1.52 -7.41 9.69
N PHE A 279 1.49 -6.98 10.96
CA PHE A 279 0.27 -6.87 11.76
C PHE A 279 -0.72 -5.85 11.19
N PHE A 280 -0.27 -4.62 10.91
CA PHE A 280 -1.17 -3.59 10.35
C PHE A 280 -1.55 -3.90 8.91
N LEU A 281 -0.67 -4.50 8.13
CA LEU A 281 -0.99 -4.95 6.77
C LEU A 281 -2.06 -6.05 6.77
N ALA A 282 -1.99 -7.02 7.69
CA ALA A 282 -3.03 -8.04 7.84
C ALA A 282 -4.39 -7.39 8.19
N GLY A 283 -4.39 -6.40 9.09
CA GLY A 283 -5.60 -5.62 9.39
C GLY A 283 -6.16 -4.88 8.18
N ALA A 284 -5.29 -4.25 7.39
CA ALA A 284 -5.67 -3.59 6.15
C ALA A 284 -6.26 -4.60 5.15
N MET A 285 -5.66 -5.77 4.97
CA MET A 285 -6.18 -6.82 4.09
C MET A 285 -7.59 -7.29 4.49
N ARG A 286 -7.88 -7.39 5.79
CA ARG A 286 -9.23 -7.76 6.26
C ARG A 286 -10.28 -6.69 5.98
N GLN A 287 -9.88 -5.45 5.65
CA GLN A 287 -10.82 -4.42 5.17
C GLN A 287 -11.43 -4.77 3.81
N VAL A 288 -10.95 -5.81 3.12
CA VAL A 288 -11.59 -6.33 1.90
C VAL A 288 -13.09 -6.51 2.10
N ARG A 289 -13.54 -6.97 3.27
CA ARG A 289 -14.97 -7.18 3.59
C ARG A 289 -15.83 -5.92 3.60
N ARG A 290 -15.19 -4.74 3.64
CA ARG A 290 -15.84 -3.43 3.69
C ARG A 290 -15.92 -2.77 2.31
N ILE A 291 -15.25 -3.31 1.29
CA ILE A 291 -15.35 -2.82 -0.09
C ILE A 291 -16.76 -3.14 -0.63
N ARG A 292 -17.33 -2.17 -1.35
CA ARG A 292 -18.68 -2.27 -1.94
C ARG A 292 -18.63 -2.02 -3.44
N ASP A 293 -17.85 -1.03 -3.86
CA ASP A 293 -17.80 -0.57 -5.25
C ASP A 293 -16.49 -1.01 -5.89
N LEU A 294 -16.55 -2.07 -6.69
CA LEU A 294 -15.43 -2.48 -7.54
C LEU A 294 -15.29 -1.47 -8.70
N PRO A 295 -14.05 -1.24 -9.19
CA PRO A 295 -13.85 -0.50 -10.42
C PRO A 295 -14.55 -1.20 -11.60
N VAL A 296 -14.77 -0.49 -12.70
CA VAL A 296 -15.32 -1.09 -13.92
C VAL A 296 -14.39 -2.20 -14.41
N MET A 297 -14.84 -3.44 -14.27
CA MET A 297 -14.06 -4.64 -14.59
C MET A 297 -14.17 -4.98 -16.08
N LEU A 298 -13.04 -5.30 -16.70
CA LEU A 298 -12.97 -5.83 -18.08
C LEU A 298 -12.89 -7.36 -18.08
N ARG A 299 -12.43 -7.94 -16.98
CA ARG A 299 -12.43 -9.38 -16.73
C ARG A 299 -13.20 -9.66 -15.43
N PRO A 300 -14.04 -10.70 -15.40
CA PRO A 300 -14.83 -10.99 -14.21
C PRO A 300 -13.92 -11.32 -13.02
N VAL A 301 -14.29 -10.83 -11.84
CA VAL A 301 -13.65 -11.19 -10.57
C VAL A 301 -14.74 -11.71 -9.64
N ASP A 302 -14.51 -12.91 -9.12
CA ASP A 302 -15.37 -13.51 -8.11
C ASP A 302 -15.11 -12.83 -6.76
N TRP A 303 -16.14 -12.14 -6.26
CA TRP A 303 -16.09 -11.39 -5.01
C TRP A 303 -15.84 -12.29 -3.79
N GLU A 304 -16.50 -13.45 -3.72
CA GLU A 304 -16.34 -14.36 -2.60
C GLU A 304 -14.92 -14.94 -2.59
N ALA A 305 -14.40 -15.30 -3.77
CA ALA A 305 -13.03 -15.76 -3.92
C ALA A 305 -11.99 -14.67 -3.56
N LEU A 306 -12.26 -13.41 -3.91
CA LEU A 306 -11.40 -12.27 -3.56
C LEU A 306 -11.33 -12.07 -2.04
N VAL A 307 -12.48 -12.05 -1.38
CA VAL A 307 -12.57 -11.90 0.09
C VAL A 307 -11.87 -13.06 0.79
N ALA A 308 -12.19 -14.30 0.40
CA ALA A 308 -11.57 -15.49 0.99
C ALA A 308 -10.05 -15.52 0.80
N PHE A 309 -9.55 -15.07 -0.36
CA PHE A 309 -8.12 -14.95 -0.62
C PHE A 309 -7.43 -14.00 0.37
N TYR A 310 -7.99 -12.81 0.57
CA TYR A 310 -7.39 -11.82 1.46
C TYR A 310 -7.51 -12.18 2.94
N GLU A 311 -8.61 -12.82 3.36
CA GLU A 311 -8.72 -13.35 4.71
C GLU A 311 -7.66 -14.44 4.96
N ALA A 312 -7.48 -15.37 4.02
CA ALA A 312 -6.44 -16.39 4.12
C ALA A 312 -5.02 -15.79 4.10
N LEU A 313 -4.78 -14.78 3.26
CA LEU A 313 -3.49 -14.09 3.19
C LEU A 313 -3.18 -13.34 4.50
N ALA A 314 -4.17 -12.66 5.10
CA ALA A 314 -4.02 -12.00 6.39
C ALA A 314 -3.73 -13.00 7.52
N ASP A 315 -4.41 -14.15 7.54
CA ASP A 315 -4.17 -15.21 8.53
C ASP A 315 -2.77 -15.81 8.38
N ARG A 316 -2.33 -16.11 7.13
CA ARG A 316 -0.94 -16.56 6.84
C ARG A 316 0.08 -15.53 7.34
N LEU A 317 -0.18 -14.24 7.08
CA LEU A 317 0.73 -13.15 7.45
C LEU A 317 0.88 -13.05 8.98
N LEU A 318 -0.23 -13.11 9.72
CA LEU A 318 -0.24 -13.12 11.18
C LEU A 318 0.42 -14.36 11.77
N ALA A 319 0.16 -15.55 11.21
CA ALA A 319 0.73 -16.80 11.69
C ALA A 319 2.25 -16.85 11.54
N ARG A 320 2.78 -16.39 10.40
CA ARG A 320 4.23 -16.36 10.14
C ARG A 320 4.98 -15.32 10.95
N HIS A 321 4.31 -14.23 11.31
CA HIS A 321 4.86 -13.17 12.16
C HIS A 321 4.33 -13.27 13.57
N ARG A 322 4.21 -14.52 14.08
CA ARG A 322 3.89 -14.76 15.48
C ARG A 322 4.97 -14.12 16.36
N PRO A 323 4.59 -13.33 17.37
CA PRO A 323 5.54 -12.77 18.32
C PRO A 323 6.35 -13.85 19.03
N PRO A 324 7.58 -13.54 19.49
CA PRO A 324 8.40 -14.48 20.26
C PRO A 324 7.63 -15.00 21.48
N SER A 325 7.80 -16.29 21.78
CA SER A 325 7.02 -16.96 22.84
C SER A 325 7.53 -16.64 24.24
N SER A 326 8.81 -16.31 24.41
CA SER A 326 9.48 -15.64 25.54
C SER A 326 10.99 -15.69 25.29
#